data_AF-A0A6J3QRX0-F1
#
_entry.id   AF-A0A6J3QRX0-F1
#
_cell.length_a   1.000
_cell.length_b   1.000
_cell.length_c   1.000
_cell.angle_alpha   90.00
_cell.angle_beta   90.00
_cell.angle_gamma   90.00
#
_symmetry.space_group_name_H-M   'P 1'
#
loop_
_entity.id
_entity.type
_entity.pdbx_description
1 polymer ?
#
loop_
_entity_poly.entity_id
_entity_poly.type
_entity_poly.pdbx_seq_one_letter_code
_entity_poly.pdbx_strand_id
1 'polypeptide(L)'
;MMKHSLQLEAFKVQDARSSRGCRTQRPTLTAQERSQEHHHQPPRLPHRQGTMLLATFKLCAGSSYRHVRNMKGLRHQAVLAIGQELNRRAPGGPTAAAWINQVRHRGSLLGSQLEDTLYSNQELAYIQQGEEAMQRALGILSDQEGWKKESQQANGDEVLSKVIPDVGKVFRLEVVVDQPVERLYEELVEHMEAMGEWNPNVKEIKVLQKIGKDTVITHELAAEAAGNLVGPRDFVSVRCTKRRGSVCVLAGMATHYGEMPEQKGVIRAEHGPTCMVLHPLAGSPSKTKLTWLLNIDLKGWLPKTIINQVLSQTQVDFANHLRKRLESRPALEARC
;
A
#
# COMPACT_ATOMS: atom_id res chain seq x y z
N MET A 1 -17.64 -7.65 -16.17
CA MET A 1 -16.16 -7.65 -16.10
C MET A 1 -15.53 -6.25 -16.21
N MET A 2 -15.99 -5.34 -17.07
CA MET A 2 -15.36 -3.99 -17.23
C MET A 2 -15.38 -3.09 -15.96
N LYS A 3 -16.42 -3.17 -15.11
CA LYS A 3 -16.50 -2.36 -13.87
C LYS A 3 -15.43 -2.72 -12.82
N HIS A 4 -14.99 -3.99 -12.80
CA HIS A 4 -13.99 -4.47 -11.84
C HIS A 4 -12.59 -3.95 -12.20
N SER A 5 -12.26 -3.89 -13.50
CA SER A 5 -11.01 -3.31 -14.01
C SER A 5 -10.89 -1.82 -13.68
N LEU A 6 -11.98 -1.06 -13.86
CA LEU A 6 -12.01 0.39 -13.62
C LEU A 6 -11.75 0.78 -12.15
N GLN A 7 -12.20 -0.02 -11.17
CA GLN A 7 -11.97 0.28 -9.75
C GLN A 7 -10.56 -0.12 -9.27
N LEU A 8 -10.01 -1.22 -9.80
CA LEU A 8 -8.61 -1.60 -9.62
C LEU A 8 -7.66 -0.57 -10.26
N GLU A 9 -7.97 -0.07 -11.45
CA GLU A 9 -7.24 1.03 -12.08
C GLU A 9 -7.36 2.33 -11.28
N ALA A 10 -8.52 2.62 -10.71
CA ALA A 10 -8.68 3.82 -9.89
C ALA A 10 -7.74 3.79 -8.66
N PHE A 11 -7.49 2.61 -8.07
CA PHE A 11 -6.50 2.43 -6.98
C PHE A 11 -5.08 2.82 -7.45
N LYS A 12 -4.71 2.46 -8.68
CA LYS A 12 -3.41 2.81 -9.29
C LYS A 12 -3.27 4.30 -9.61
N VAL A 13 -4.33 4.94 -10.14
CA VAL A 13 -4.25 6.31 -10.69
C VAL A 13 -4.01 7.38 -9.61
N GLN A 14 -4.43 7.15 -8.37
CA GLN A 14 -4.19 8.09 -7.26
C GLN A 14 -2.82 7.89 -6.61
N ASP A 15 -2.32 6.65 -6.51
CA ASP A 15 -0.97 6.37 -6.01
C ASP A 15 0.13 6.85 -6.98
N ALA A 16 -0.08 6.71 -8.30
CA ALA A 16 0.84 7.23 -9.32
C ALA A 16 0.87 8.77 -9.41
N ARG A 17 -0.03 9.48 -8.72
CA ARG A 17 -0.02 10.94 -8.58
C ARG A 17 0.77 11.40 -7.33
N SER A 18 1.01 10.51 -6.37
CA SER A 18 1.87 10.78 -5.21
C SER A 18 3.37 10.66 -5.54
N SER A 19 3.72 9.83 -6.54
CA SER A 19 5.12 9.50 -6.90
C SER A 19 5.69 10.24 -8.12
N ARG A 20 4.99 11.22 -8.70
CA ARG A 20 5.53 12.05 -9.81
C ARG A 20 6.03 13.41 -9.32
N GLY A 21 7.16 13.38 -8.63
CA GLY A 21 8.05 14.52 -8.48
C GLY A 21 9.39 14.22 -9.16
N CYS A 22 9.75 15.02 -10.16
CA CYS A 22 11.07 15.10 -10.79
C CYS A 22 11.45 14.02 -11.83
N ARG A 23 11.17 14.31 -13.11
CA ARG A 23 12.04 13.88 -14.21
C ARG A 23 12.22 15.04 -15.20
N THR A 24 13.34 15.72 -15.09
CA THR A 24 13.94 16.53 -16.15
C THR A 24 14.32 15.63 -17.32
N GLN A 25 13.68 15.82 -18.46
CA GLN A 25 14.06 15.22 -19.74
C GLN A 25 15.30 15.94 -20.28
N ARG A 26 16.38 15.19 -20.59
CA ARG A 26 17.39 15.58 -21.58
C ARG A 26 17.22 14.65 -22.78
N PRO A 27 17.10 15.17 -24.02
CA PRO A 27 17.22 14.35 -25.21
C PRO A 27 18.68 14.31 -25.69
N THR A 28 19.20 13.09 -25.87
CA THR A 28 20.37 12.79 -26.69
C THR A 28 19.92 12.64 -28.15
N LEU A 29 20.41 13.51 -29.03
CA LEU A 29 20.30 13.36 -30.48
C LEU A 29 21.66 12.98 -31.07
N THR A 30 21.57 12.04 -32.00
CA THR A 30 22.60 11.42 -32.84
C THR A 30 23.39 12.43 -33.67
N ALA A 31 24.68 12.16 -33.82
CA ALA A 31 25.59 12.90 -34.69
C ALA A 31 25.60 12.32 -36.12
N GLN A 32 25.30 13.15 -37.12
CA GLN A 32 25.89 13.04 -38.46
C GLN A 32 25.71 14.35 -39.24
N GLU A 33 26.73 14.69 -40.04
CA GLU A 33 26.80 15.71 -41.11
C GLU A 33 27.00 17.18 -40.69
N ARG A 34 28.21 17.73 -40.86
CA ARG A 34 28.82 18.37 -42.06
C ARG A 34 28.37 19.84 -42.27
N SER A 35 29.34 20.71 -41.95
CA SER A 35 29.83 21.83 -42.77
C SER A 35 28.98 23.10 -42.99
N GLN A 36 29.70 24.21 -42.77
CA GLN A 36 29.65 25.53 -43.43
C GLN A 36 28.87 26.69 -42.75
N GLU A 37 29.71 27.53 -42.12
CA GLU A 37 29.78 29.01 -42.13
C GLU A 37 28.66 29.80 -42.83
N HIS A 38 28.13 30.83 -42.14
CA HIS A 38 28.30 32.22 -42.58
C HIS A 38 27.87 33.24 -41.50
N HIS A 39 28.63 34.34 -41.45
CA HIS A 39 28.48 35.53 -40.61
C HIS A 39 27.15 36.29 -40.81
N HIS A 40 26.60 36.88 -39.74
CA HIS A 40 26.35 38.34 -39.64
C HIS A 40 25.79 38.77 -38.26
N GLN A 41 26.29 39.89 -37.77
CA GLN A 41 25.87 40.63 -36.56
C GLN A 41 24.84 41.75 -36.92
N PRO A 42 24.20 42.44 -35.95
CA PRO A 42 22.74 42.64 -35.91
C PRO A 42 22.28 44.10 -36.11
N PRO A 43 20.96 44.38 -36.00
CA PRO A 43 20.56 45.64 -35.38
C PRO A 43 19.40 45.54 -34.35
N ARG A 44 19.69 46.14 -33.18
CA ARG A 44 18.90 47.09 -32.35
C ARG A 44 17.38 46.89 -32.14
N LEU A 45 17.04 46.60 -30.87
CA LEU A 45 15.77 46.95 -30.22
C LEU A 45 15.78 48.43 -29.75
N PRO A 46 14.63 49.12 -29.69
CA PRO A 46 14.46 50.26 -28.81
C PRO A 46 13.83 49.86 -27.46
N HIS A 47 14.32 50.55 -26.43
CA HIS A 47 13.87 50.56 -25.04
C HIS A 47 12.38 50.84 -24.84
N ARG A 48 11.78 50.22 -23.81
CA ARG A 48 11.03 50.98 -22.80
C ARG A 48 11.07 50.31 -21.42
N GLN A 49 11.22 51.18 -20.43
CA GLN A 49 11.56 50.92 -19.04
C GLN A 49 10.41 50.28 -18.23
N GLY A 50 10.79 49.41 -17.29
CA GLY A 50 9.95 48.89 -16.21
C GLY A 50 10.86 48.54 -15.04
N THR A 51 11.17 49.57 -14.26
CA THR A 51 12.14 49.66 -13.17
C THR A 51 11.77 48.82 -11.93
N MET A 52 12.81 48.24 -11.31
CA MET A 52 13.01 48.29 -9.85
C MET A 52 12.00 47.55 -8.97
N LEU A 53 11.84 46.23 -9.10
CA LEU A 53 11.19 45.40 -8.07
C LEU A 53 11.69 43.96 -7.93
N LEU A 54 12.87 43.62 -8.48
CA LEU A 54 13.41 42.25 -8.45
C LEU A 54 14.80 42.11 -7.80
N ALA A 55 15.36 43.18 -7.23
CA ALA A 55 16.72 43.15 -6.65
C ALA A 55 16.75 43.04 -5.11
N THR A 56 15.64 43.26 -4.41
CA THR A 56 15.59 43.13 -2.93
C THR A 56 15.04 41.78 -2.45
N PHE A 57 14.44 40.95 -3.31
CA PHE A 57 13.90 39.64 -2.91
C PHE A 57 14.93 38.50 -2.90
N LYS A 58 16.13 38.70 -3.49
CA LYS A 58 17.20 37.69 -3.51
C LYS A 58 18.23 37.80 -2.38
N LEU A 59 18.13 38.81 -1.51
CA LEU A 59 19.13 39.02 -0.44
C LEU A 59 18.64 38.71 0.99
N CYS A 60 17.36 38.38 1.20
CA CYS A 60 16.86 37.93 2.51
C CYS A 60 16.60 36.42 2.63
N ALA A 61 16.76 35.64 1.56
CA ALA A 61 16.61 34.18 1.59
C ALA A 61 17.94 33.43 1.84
N GLY A 62 19.08 34.14 1.91
CA GLY A 62 20.42 33.55 1.92
C GLY A 62 21.12 33.45 3.28
N SER A 63 20.63 34.07 4.35
CA SER A 63 21.37 34.16 5.62
C SER A 63 20.67 33.63 6.88
N SER A 64 19.39 33.20 6.81
CA SER A 64 18.71 32.64 8.00
C SER A 64 18.79 31.11 8.15
N TYR A 65 19.22 30.38 7.11
CA TYR A 65 19.24 28.90 7.16
C TYR A 65 20.27 28.29 8.12
N ARG A 66 21.15 29.08 8.73
CA ARG A 66 22.11 28.59 9.74
C ARG A 66 21.75 28.86 11.21
N HIS A 67 20.66 29.58 11.51
CA HIS A 67 20.35 29.96 12.90
C HIS A 67 18.96 29.52 13.42
N VAL A 68 18.15 28.82 12.63
CA VAL A 68 16.82 28.33 13.07
C VAL A 68 16.88 26.90 13.67
N ARG A 69 18.08 26.37 13.96
CA ARG A 69 18.21 25.02 14.55
C ARG A 69 18.04 24.99 16.08
N ASN A 70 17.85 26.12 16.76
CA ASN A 70 17.84 26.11 18.23
C ASN A 70 16.84 27.03 18.94
N MET A 71 15.61 27.20 18.45
CA MET A 71 14.56 27.88 19.22
C MET A 71 13.21 27.13 19.17
N LYS A 72 13.03 26.18 20.10
CA LYS A 72 11.77 25.46 20.27
C LYS A 72 10.65 26.34 20.85
N GLY A 73 10.98 27.35 21.67
CA GLY A 73 10.00 28.22 22.34
C GLY A 73 9.35 29.29 21.45
N LEU A 74 10.12 29.93 20.56
CA LEU A 74 9.61 31.04 19.72
C LEU A 74 8.69 30.59 18.57
N ARG A 75 8.70 29.30 18.21
CA ARG A 75 7.83 28.76 17.16
C ARG A 75 6.36 28.70 17.57
N HIS A 76 6.08 28.38 18.84
CA HIS A 76 4.70 28.28 19.31
C HIS A 76 4.03 29.67 19.36
N GLN A 77 4.74 30.68 19.85
CA GLN A 77 4.25 32.06 19.84
C GLN A 77 4.09 32.63 18.43
N ALA A 78 4.99 32.31 17.49
CA ALA A 78 4.85 32.74 16.09
C ALA A 78 3.60 32.12 15.43
N VAL A 79 3.32 30.84 15.68
CA VAL A 79 2.12 30.15 15.17
C VAL A 79 0.84 30.72 15.79
N LEU A 80 0.84 30.99 17.09
CA LEU A 80 -0.30 31.64 17.76
C LEU A 80 -0.53 33.06 17.28
N ALA A 81 0.52 33.84 17.04
CA ALA A 81 0.43 35.20 16.50
C ALA A 81 -0.12 35.21 15.07
N ILE A 82 0.28 34.24 14.22
CA ILE A 82 -0.28 34.05 12.88
C ILE A 82 -1.76 33.64 12.97
N GLY A 83 -2.12 32.75 13.90
CA GLY A 83 -3.51 32.35 14.14
C GLY A 83 -4.39 33.51 14.61
N GLN A 84 -3.88 34.36 15.50
CA GLN A 84 -4.59 35.54 15.98
C GLN A 84 -4.78 36.61 14.89
N GLU A 85 -3.78 36.84 14.04
CA GLU A 85 -3.89 37.82 12.95
C GLU A 85 -4.79 37.32 11.80
N LEU A 86 -4.87 36.00 11.57
CA LEU A 86 -5.83 35.41 10.63
C LEU A 86 -7.28 35.51 11.14
N ASN A 87 -7.51 35.37 12.44
CA ASN A 87 -8.83 35.59 13.05
C ASN A 87 -9.23 37.08 13.04
N ARG A 88 -8.26 38.00 13.08
CA ARG A 88 -8.51 39.45 13.08
C ARG A 88 -8.90 40.00 11.70
N ARG A 89 -8.72 39.24 10.62
CA ARG A 89 -8.91 39.68 9.22
C ARG A 89 -10.15 39.14 8.51
N ALA A 90 -11.16 38.65 9.25
CA ALA A 90 -12.43 38.25 8.65
C ALA A 90 -13.49 39.36 8.70
N PRO A 91 -13.65 40.16 7.63
CA PRO A 91 -14.93 40.76 7.31
C PRO A 91 -15.51 40.20 5.99
N GLY A 92 -16.71 39.61 6.11
CA GLY A 92 -17.79 39.58 5.11
C GLY A 92 -17.52 39.19 3.64
N GLY A 93 -17.75 37.91 3.31
CA GLY A 93 -18.23 37.35 2.01
C GLY A 93 -17.33 37.37 0.75
N PRO A 94 -17.58 36.56 -0.32
CA PRO A 94 -18.57 35.50 -0.51
C PRO A 94 -18.00 34.08 -0.80
N THR A 95 -18.84 33.09 -0.49
CA THR A 95 -18.77 31.63 -0.78
C THR A 95 -17.69 30.79 -0.08
N ALA A 96 -18.07 30.27 1.10
CA ALA A 96 -17.32 29.26 1.85
C ALA A 96 -16.91 28.02 1.03
N ALA A 97 -17.61 27.70 -0.07
CA ALA A 97 -17.33 26.54 -0.92
C ALA A 97 -15.99 26.62 -1.69
N ALA A 98 -15.58 27.81 -2.13
CA ALA A 98 -14.32 27.98 -2.86
C ALA A 98 -13.10 27.87 -1.92
N TRP A 99 -13.23 28.42 -0.71
CA TRP A 99 -12.17 28.35 0.31
C TRP A 99 -11.99 26.93 0.86
N ILE A 100 -13.09 26.19 1.09
CA ILE A 100 -13.04 24.79 1.53
C ILE A 100 -12.30 23.91 0.50
N ASN A 101 -12.52 24.11 -0.80
CA ASN A 101 -11.78 23.37 -1.83
C ASN A 101 -10.29 23.74 -1.88
N GLN A 102 -9.95 25.02 -1.68
CA GLN A 102 -8.57 25.48 -1.70
C GLN A 102 -7.78 25.03 -0.45
N VAL A 103 -8.44 24.96 0.71
CA VAL A 103 -7.88 24.40 1.95
C VAL A 103 -7.77 22.88 1.87
N ARG A 104 -8.70 22.17 1.22
CA ARG A 104 -8.60 20.72 0.98
C ARG A 104 -7.41 20.38 0.08
N HIS A 105 -7.14 21.19 -0.96
CA HIS A 105 -5.96 20.99 -1.82
C HIS A 105 -4.64 21.35 -1.15
N ARG A 106 -4.59 22.35 -0.26
CA ARG A 106 -3.39 22.66 0.54
C ARG A 106 -3.19 21.73 1.74
N GLY A 107 -4.28 21.21 2.31
CA GLY A 107 -4.27 20.26 3.42
C GLY A 107 -3.69 18.90 3.03
N SER A 108 -3.74 18.52 1.76
CA SER A 108 -3.09 17.29 1.27
C SER A 108 -1.56 17.38 1.28
N LEU A 109 -0.99 18.56 0.99
CA LEU A 109 0.46 18.78 0.99
C LEU A 109 0.99 19.05 2.40
N LEU A 110 0.22 19.76 3.23
CA LEU A 110 0.56 19.94 4.65
C LEU A 110 0.36 18.65 5.45
N GLY A 111 -0.67 17.85 5.15
CA GLY A 111 -0.93 16.57 5.80
C GLY A 111 0.17 15.54 5.52
N SER A 112 0.58 15.40 4.26
CA SER A 112 1.70 14.52 3.90
C SER A 112 3.02 15.00 4.53
N GLN A 113 3.27 16.31 4.54
CA GLN A 113 4.50 16.88 5.09
C GLN A 113 4.53 16.92 6.63
N LEU A 114 3.37 16.88 7.28
CA LEU A 114 3.24 16.76 8.74
C LEU A 114 3.33 15.29 9.19
N GLU A 115 2.76 14.35 8.44
CA GLU A 115 2.91 12.91 8.70
C GLU A 115 4.38 12.46 8.53
N ASP A 116 5.09 12.98 7.53
CA ASP A 116 6.54 12.77 7.36
C ASP A 116 7.36 13.24 8.59
N THR A 117 6.84 14.16 9.41
CA THR A 117 7.52 14.61 10.64
C THR A 117 7.21 13.80 11.89
N LEU A 118 6.28 12.84 11.82
CA LEU A 118 5.84 12.03 12.98
C LEU A 118 6.51 10.65 13.03
N TYR A 119 6.92 10.11 11.89
CA TYR A 119 7.51 8.77 11.81
C TYR A 119 9.04 8.82 11.74
N SER A 120 9.70 7.85 12.36
CA SER A 120 11.12 7.61 12.17
C SER A 120 11.42 7.15 10.73
N ASN A 121 12.67 7.29 10.29
CA ASN A 121 13.10 6.80 8.96
C ASN A 121 12.80 5.30 8.77
N GLN A 122 12.89 4.51 9.84
CA GLN A 122 12.59 3.08 9.81
C GLN A 122 11.09 2.82 9.62
N GLU A 123 10.24 3.58 10.32
CA GLU A 123 8.78 3.49 10.16
C GLU A 123 8.33 3.92 8.76
N LEU A 124 8.90 5.00 8.22
CA LEU A 124 8.66 5.43 6.84
C LEU A 124 9.06 4.33 5.84
N ALA A 125 10.16 3.63 6.07
CA ALA A 125 10.58 2.51 5.22
C ALA A 125 9.58 1.33 5.27
N TYR A 126 8.99 1.04 6.44
CA TYR A 126 7.94 0.01 6.55
C TYR A 126 6.65 0.44 5.86
N ILE A 127 6.22 1.69 6.03
CA ILE A 127 5.06 2.25 5.34
C ILE A 127 5.25 2.11 3.82
N GLN A 128 6.41 2.54 3.30
CA GLN A 128 6.72 2.44 1.88
C GLN A 128 6.70 1.01 1.36
N GLN A 129 7.29 0.05 2.11
CA GLN A 129 7.26 -1.37 1.75
C GLN A 129 5.82 -1.92 1.70
N GLY A 130 4.96 -1.54 2.66
CA GLY A 130 3.57 -1.94 2.68
C GLY A 130 2.78 -1.43 1.46
N GLU A 131 3.00 -0.18 1.08
CA GLU A 131 2.39 0.41 -0.12
C GLU A 131 2.93 -0.21 -1.42
N GLU A 132 4.23 -0.46 -1.48
CA GLU A 132 4.86 -1.14 -2.61
C GLU A 132 4.30 -2.56 -2.80
N ALA A 133 4.10 -3.31 -1.70
CA ALA A 133 3.49 -4.63 -1.74
C ALA A 133 2.10 -4.57 -2.34
N MET A 134 1.31 -3.58 -1.90
CA MET A 134 -0.05 -3.35 -2.39
C MET A 134 -0.06 -3.03 -3.89
N GLN A 135 0.77 -2.09 -4.33
CA GLN A 135 0.84 -1.68 -5.73
C GLN A 135 1.27 -2.85 -6.64
N ARG A 136 2.30 -3.59 -6.25
CA ARG A 136 2.79 -4.75 -7.00
C ARG A 136 1.74 -5.86 -7.07
N ALA A 137 1.12 -6.22 -5.93
CA ALA A 137 0.12 -7.27 -5.87
C ALA A 137 -1.16 -6.93 -6.67
N LEU A 138 -1.66 -5.69 -6.54
CA LEU A 138 -2.79 -5.21 -7.36
C LEU A 138 -2.43 -5.09 -8.84
N GLY A 139 -1.16 -4.77 -9.15
CA GLY A 139 -0.60 -4.83 -10.49
C GLY A 139 -0.74 -6.22 -11.11
N ILE A 140 -0.31 -7.26 -10.39
CA ILE A 140 -0.45 -8.66 -10.81
C ILE A 140 -1.91 -9.04 -11.01
N LEU A 141 -2.79 -8.68 -10.07
CA LEU A 141 -4.22 -8.98 -10.15
C LEU A 141 -4.95 -8.27 -11.28
N SER A 142 -4.42 -7.15 -11.79
CA SER A 142 -5.06 -6.40 -12.86
C SER A 142 -4.98 -7.10 -14.21
N ASP A 143 -3.92 -7.87 -14.45
CA ASP A 143 -3.76 -8.68 -15.65
C ASP A 143 -4.64 -9.93 -15.53
N GLN A 144 -5.69 -10.01 -16.35
CA GLN A 144 -6.64 -11.11 -16.33
C GLN A 144 -6.22 -12.30 -17.21
N GLU A 145 -5.18 -12.15 -18.03
CA GLU A 145 -4.80 -13.14 -19.02
C GLU A 145 -3.67 -14.04 -18.51
N GLY A 146 -3.54 -15.25 -19.08
CA GLY A 146 -2.43 -16.16 -18.79
C GLY A 146 -2.45 -16.85 -17.42
N TRP A 147 -3.57 -16.80 -16.69
CA TRP A 147 -3.77 -17.58 -15.47
C TRP A 147 -4.10 -19.04 -15.80
N LYS A 148 -3.38 -19.98 -15.18
CA LYS A 148 -3.61 -21.42 -15.29
C LYS A 148 -4.44 -21.90 -14.12
N LYS A 149 -5.45 -22.76 -14.37
CA LYS A 149 -6.23 -23.40 -13.31
C LYS A 149 -5.42 -24.49 -12.59
N GLU A 150 -5.32 -24.39 -11.27
CA GLU A 150 -4.67 -25.37 -10.39
C GLU A 150 -5.71 -26.21 -9.62
N SER A 151 -6.84 -25.62 -9.25
CA SER A 151 -7.91 -26.31 -8.51
C SER A 151 -9.28 -25.70 -8.79
N GLN A 152 -10.32 -26.55 -8.78
CA GLN A 152 -11.73 -26.18 -8.82
C GLN A 152 -12.46 -27.00 -7.76
N GLN A 153 -13.11 -26.30 -6.83
CA GLN A 153 -13.92 -26.93 -5.79
C GLN A 153 -15.40 -27.01 -6.23
N ALA A 154 -16.14 -27.95 -5.64
CA ALA A 154 -17.56 -28.15 -5.94
C ALA A 154 -18.46 -26.95 -5.54
N ASN A 155 -18.02 -26.16 -4.56
CA ASN A 155 -18.68 -24.93 -4.12
C ASN A 155 -18.41 -23.72 -5.04
N GLY A 156 -17.63 -23.91 -6.11
CA GLY A 156 -17.26 -22.87 -7.06
C GLY A 156 -15.92 -22.17 -6.78
N ASP A 157 -15.22 -22.51 -5.69
CA ASP A 157 -13.90 -21.91 -5.40
C ASP A 157 -12.87 -22.31 -6.44
N GLU A 158 -12.06 -21.34 -6.86
CA GLU A 158 -11.02 -21.54 -7.85
C GLU A 158 -9.65 -21.13 -7.30
N VAL A 159 -8.64 -21.96 -7.55
CA VAL A 159 -7.24 -21.59 -7.40
C VAL A 159 -6.59 -21.58 -8.76
N LEU A 160 -5.98 -20.44 -9.09
CA LEU A 160 -5.27 -20.19 -10.33
C LEU A 160 -3.79 -19.95 -10.01
N SER A 161 -2.93 -20.10 -11.01
CA SER A 161 -1.52 -19.73 -10.89
C SER A 161 -1.01 -19.01 -12.13
N LYS A 162 0.07 -18.24 -11.94
CA LYS A 162 0.78 -17.56 -13.02
C LYS A 162 2.25 -17.43 -12.65
N VAL A 163 3.14 -17.47 -13.63
CA VAL A 163 4.56 -17.15 -13.43
C VAL A 163 4.76 -15.70 -13.83
N ILE A 164 5.19 -14.88 -12.88
CA ILE A 164 5.42 -13.45 -13.04
C ILE A 164 6.94 -13.22 -13.14
N PRO A 165 7.44 -12.46 -14.13
CA PRO A 165 8.84 -12.08 -14.20
C PRO A 165 9.33 -11.47 -12.88
N ASP A 166 10.53 -11.84 -12.45
CA ASP A 166 11.20 -11.36 -11.22
C ASP A 166 10.50 -11.66 -9.88
N VAL A 167 9.29 -12.23 -9.90
CA VAL A 167 8.51 -12.63 -8.70
C VAL A 167 8.39 -14.16 -8.60
N GLY A 168 8.35 -14.86 -9.73
CA GLY A 168 8.16 -16.30 -9.79
C GLY A 168 6.69 -16.72 -9.83
N LYS A 169 6.39 -17.93 -9.37
CA LYS A 169 5.03 -18.47 -9.41
C LYS A 169 4.18 -17.85 -8.29
N VAL A 170 3.01 -17.32 -8.67
CA VAL A 170 2.00 -16.80 -7.76
C VAL A 170 0.73 -17.64 -7.86
N PHE A 171 -0.04 -17.68 -6.78
CA PHE A 171 -1.32 -18.35 -6.70
C PHE A 171 -2.43 -17.32 -6.44
N ARG A 172 -3.59 -17.50 -7.05
CA ARG A 172 -4.75 -16.62 -6.90
C ARG A 172 -5.95 -17.48 -6.54
N LEU A 173 -6.45 -17.29 -5.33
CA LEU A 173 -7.72 -17.84 -4.88
C LEU A 173 -8.84 -16.85 -5.22
N GLU A 174 -9.94 -17.36 -5.76
CA GLU A 174 -11.18 -16.62 -5.95
C GLU A 174 -12.33 -17.37 -5.29
N VAL A 175 -12.96 -16.72 -4.30
CA VAL A 175 -14.10 -17.30 -3.58
C VAL A 175 -15.18 -16.26 -3.35
N VAL A 176 -16.42 -16.75 -3.23
CA VAL A 176 -17.54 -15.96 -2.70
C VAL A 176 -17.87 -16.50 -1.31
N VAL A 177 -17.99 -15.58 -0.36
CA VAL A 177 -18.34 -15.85 1.03
C VAL A 177 -19.68 -15.19 1.31
N ASP A 178 -20.61 -15.93 1.90
CA ASP A 178 -21.97 -15.46 2.19
C ASP A 178 -22.03 -14.60 3.47
N GLN A 179 -21.13 -13.62 3.55
CA GLN A 179 -20.98 -12.68 4.66
C GLN A 179 -20.57 -11.30 4.13
N PRO A 180 -20.97 -10.20 4.80
CA PRO A 180 -20.59 -8.85 4.39
C PRO A 180 -19.09 -8.57 4.63
N VAL A 181 -18.55 -7.60 3.90
CA VAL A 181 -17.10 -7.27 3.90
C VAL A 181 -16.59 -6.97 5.29
N GLU A 182 -17.39 -6.26 6.10
CA GLU A 182 -17.05 -5.86 7.46
C GLU A 182 -16.72 -7.06 8.35
N ARG A 183 -17.49 -8.16 8.24
CA ARG A 183 -17.27 -9.38 9.02
C ARG A 183 -15.95 -10.07 8.64
N LEU A 184 -15.62 -10.08 7.34
CA LEU A 184 -14.34 -10.60 6.88
C LEU A 184 -13.19 -9.68 7.33
N TYR A 185 -13.38 -8.36 7.27
CA TYR A 185 -12.38 -7.39 7.70
C TYR A 185 -12.06 -7.52 9.20
N GLU A 186 -13.08 -7.64 10.04
CA GLU A 186 -12.93 -7.89 11.48
C GLU A 186 -12.07 -9.14 11.74
N GLU A 187 -12.41 -10.28 11.14
CA GLU A 187 -11.68 -11.54 11.39
C GLU A 187 -10.28 -11.57 10.75
N LEU A 188 -10.07 -10.92 9.60
CA LEU A 188 -8.80 -10.96 8.86
C LEU A 188 -7.81 -9.85 9.25
N VAL A 189 -8.30 -8.74 9.80
CA VAL A 189 -7.49 -7.58 10.18
C VAL A 189 -7.52 -7.36 11.68
N GLU A 190 -8.70 -7.13 12.25
CA GLU A 190 -8.83 -6.68 13.64
C GLU A 190 -8.53 -7.81 14.62
N HIS A 191 -8.92 -9.04 14.28
CA HIS A 191 -8.71 -10.24 15.08
C HIS A 191 -7.65 -11.18 14.48
N MET A 192 -6.70 -10.66 13.70
CA MET A 192 -5.70 -11.49 13.01
C MET A 192 -4.84 -12.34 13.96
N GLU A 193 -4.54 -11.85 15.17
CA GLU A 193 -3.76 -12.62 16.17
C GLU A 193 -4.50 -13.87 16.66
N ALA A 194 -5.83 -13.89 16.58
CA ALA A 194 -6.67 -15.03 16.91
C ALA A 194 -6.89 -16.01 15.72
N MET A 195 -6.23 -15.78 14.57
CA MET A 195 -6.41 -16.64 13.38
C MET A 195 -6.06 -18.10 13.65
N GLY A 196 -5.06 -18.38 14.48
CA GLY A 196 -4.66 -19.73 14.85
C GLY A 196 -5.72 -20.53 15.62
N GLU A 197 -6.74 -19.87 16.18
CA GLU A 197 -7.85 -20.55 16.86
C GLU A 197 -8.76 -21.30 15.88
N TRP A 198 -8.84 -20.84 14.63
CA TRP A 198 -9.79 -21.35 13.63
C TRP A 198 -9.14 -21.80 12.33
N ASN A 199 -7.87 -21.45 12.09
CA ASN A 199 -7.10 -21.87 10.92
C ASN A 199 -5.95 -22.81 11.34
N PRO A 200 -6.10 -24.13 11.17
CA PRO A 200 -5.08 -25.12 11.52
C PRO A 200 -3.73 -24.94 10.81
N ASN A 201 -3.67 -24.21 9.69
CA ASN A 201 -2.43 -23.94 8.98
C ASN A 201 -1.57 -22.86 9.67
N VAL A 202 -2.12 -22.16 10.66
CA VAL A 202 -1.47 -21.07 11.41
C VAL A 202 -1.41 -21.46 12.87
N LYS A 203 -0.21 -21.51 13.44
CA LYS A 203 -0.04 -21.80 14.87
C LYS A 203 -0.19 -20.54 15.72
N GLU A 204 0.39 -19.43 15.29
CA GLU A 204 0.35 -18.16 16.02
C GLU A 204 0.58 -16.99 15.06
N ILE A 205 -0.12 -15.88 15.29
CA ILE A 205 0.20 -14.58 14.69
C ILE A 205 0.39 -13.58 15.82
N LYS A 206 1.52 -12.86 15.81
CA LYS A 206 1.83 -11.77 16.74
C LYS A 206 2.02 -10.47 15.98
N VAL A 207 1.36 -9.41 16.42
CA VAL A 207 1.66 -8.05 15.96
C VAL A 207 2.86 -7.53 16.72
N LEU A 208 3.97 -7.34 16.01
CA LEU A 208 5.22 -6.84 16.58
C LEU A 208 5.19 -5.32 16.76
N GLN A 209 4.64 -4.61 15.77
CA GLN A 209 4.55 -3.16 15.79
C GLN A 209 3.36 -2.68 14.94
N LYS A 210 2.66 -1.64 15.41
CA LYS A 210 1.67 -0.89 14.62
C LYS A 210 2.25 0.47 14.28
N ILE A 211 2.14 0.87 13.01
CA ILE A 211 2.72 2.12 12.49
C ILE A 211 1.60 2.89 11.79
N GLY A 212 1.20 4.01 12.39
CA GLY A 212 0.05 4.77 11.90
C GLY A 212 -1.24 3.96 11.97
N LYS A 213 -2.09 4.12 10.95
CA LYS A 213 -3.42 3.48 10.90
C LYS A 213 -3.44 2.16 10.12
N ASP A 214 -2.63 2.11 9.06
CA ASP A 214 -2.79 1.10 8.01
C ASP A 214 -1.68 0.04 8.03
N THR A 215 -0.54 0.34 8.66
CA THR A 215 0.67 -0.46 8.58
C THR A 215 0.94 -1.22 9.88
N VAL A 216 1.16 -2.52 9.77
CA VAL A 216 1.52 -3.39 10.89
C VAL A 216 2.67 -4.32 10.51
N ILE A 217 3.53 -4.63 11.47
CA ILE A 217 4.55 -5.66 11.34
C ILE A 217 4.08 -6.88 12.13
N THR A 218 4.09 -8.04 11.48
CA THR A 218 3.60 -9.29 12.06
C THR A 218 4.68 -10.36 12.03
N HIS A 219 4.73 -11.16 13.09
CA HIS A 219 5.35 -12.48 13.09
C HIS A 219 4.25 -13.53 12.97
N GLU A 220 4.33 -14.41 11.96
CA GLU A 220 3.41 -15.52 11.75
C GLU A 220 4.17 -16.83 11.81
N LEU A 221 3.77 -17.72 12.70
CA LEU A 221 4.29 -19.08 12.80
C LEU A 221 3.29 -20.03 12.14
N ALA A 222 3.67 -20.63 11.03
CA ALA A 222 2.85 -21.62 10.35
C ALA A 222 2.86 -22.95 11.12
N ALA A 223 1.75 -23.68 11.04
CA ALA A 223 1.72 -25.07 11.48
C ALA A 223 2.46 -25.97 10.48
N GLU A 224 2.76 -27.20 10.91
CA GLU A 224 3.37 -28.20 10.03
C GLU A 224 2.40 -28.56 8.89
N ALA A 225 2.93 -28.66 7.67
CA ALA A 225 2.12 -28.91 6.47
C ALA A 225 2.53 -30.22 5.77
N ALA A 226 1.61 -30.78 4.99
CA ALA A 226 1.82 -31.98 4.17
C ALA A 226 2.31 -33.22 4.97
N GLY A 227 1.70 -33.51 6.11
CA GLY A 227 2.05 -34.68 6.92
C GLY A 227 3.51 -34.66 7.38
N ASN A 228 4.00 -33.48 7.79
CA ASN A 228 5.34 -33.21 8.30
C ASN A 228 6.47 -33.32 7.25
N LEU A 229 6.11 -33.41 5.96
CA LEU A 229 7.09 -33.29 4.86
C LEU A 229 7.63 -31.87 4.72
N VAL A 230 6.83 -30.88 5.06
CA VAL A 230 7.25 -29.48 5.12
C VAL A 230 7.46 -29.12 6.59
N GLY A 231 8.72 -29.07 7.00
CA GLY A 231 9.11 -28.63 8.35
C GLY A 231 8.61 -27.22 8.72
N PRO A 232 8.85 -26.77 9.97
CA PRO A 232 8.29 -25.52 10.48
C PRO A 232 8.79 -24.29 9.72
N ARG A 233 7.87 -23.38 9.37
CA ARG A 233 8.18 -22.07 8.79
C ARG A 233 7.62 -20.95 9.66
N ASP A 234 8.38 -19.87 9.78
CA ASP A 234 7.87 -18.59 10.27
C ASP A 234 8.07 -17.48 9.24
N PHE A 235 7.33 -16.40 9.42
CA PHE A 235 7.33 -15.24 8.57
C PHE A 235 7.41 -13.98 9.42
N VAL A 236 8.25 -13.02 9.00
CA VAL A 236 8.20 -11.64 9.48
C VAL A 236 7.81 -10.78 8.30
N SER A 237 6.70 -10.06 8.40
CA SER A 237 6.12 -9.35 7.26
C SER A 237 5.58 -7.99 7.67
N VAL A 238 5.71 -7.02 6.77
CA VAL A 238 4.96 -5.78 6.85
C VAL A 238 3.65 -5.96 6.10
N ARG A 239 2.55 -5.52 6.69
CA ARG A 239 1.22 -5.54 6.12
C ARG A 239 0.67 -4.12 6.07
N CYS A 240 0.01 -3.78 4.97
CA CYS A 240 -0.70 -2.52 4.77
C CYS A 240 -2.16 -2.81 4.43
N THR A 241 -3.07 -2.19 5.16
CA THR A 241 -4.51 -2.31 4.92
C THR A 241 -5.08 -0.98 4.47
N LYS A 242 -5.68 -0.94 3.28
CA LYS A 242 -6.36 0.26 2.77
C LYS A 242 -7.79 -0.04 2.38
N ARG A 243 -8.68 0.93 2.63
CA ARG A 243 -10.09 0.88 2.24
C ARG A 243 -10.39 1.98 1.23
N ARG A 244 -11.07 1.62 0.14
CA ARG A 244 -11.58 2.57 -0.87
C ARG A 244 -13.06 2.33 -1.10
N GLY A 245 -13.89 3.20 -0.54
CA GLY A 245 -15.33 3.00 -0.53
C GLY A 245 -15.67 1.70 0.19
N SER A 246 -16.34 0.78 -0.49
CA SER A 246 -16.74 -0.53 0.04
C SER A 246 -15.71 -1.64 -0.19
N VAL A 247 -14.58 -1.35 -0.86
CA VAL A 247 -13.53 -2.34 -1.14
C VAL A 247 -12.40 -2.20 -0.12
N CYS A 248 -11.99 -3.33 0.47
CA CYS A 248 -10.81 -3.41 1.34
C CYS A 248 -9.71 -4.20 0.66
N VAL A 249 -8.47 -3.74 0.83
CA VAL A 249 -7.28 -4.43 0.36
C VAL A 249 -6.33 -4.59 1.54
N LEU A 250 -5.99 -5.83 1.84
CA LEU A 250 -4.93 -6.20 2.77
C LEU A 250 -3.75 -6.62 1.90
N ALA A 251 -2.59 -5.97 2.04
CA ALA A 251 -1.40 -6.32 1.29
C ALA A 251 -0.23 -6.54 2.23
N GLY A 252 0.79 -7.26 1.78
CA GLY A 252 2.00 -7.43 2.55
C GLY A 252 3.11 -8.11 1.77
N MET A 253 4.30 -8.04 2.36
CA MET A 253 5.50 -8.74 1.90
C MET A 253 6.42 -9.00 3.09
N ALA A 254 7.40 -9.88 2.92
CA ALA A 254 8.45 -10.11 3.88
C ALA A 254 9.17 -8.80 4.22
N THR A 255 9.54 -8.63 5.49
CA THR A 255 10.32 -7.48 5.92
C THR A 255 11.36 -7.90 6.95
N HIS A 256 12.37 -7.07 7.14
CA HIS A 256 13.34 -7.25 8.21
C HIS A 256 12.90 -6.51 9.46
N TYR A 257 12.85 -7.22 10.59
CA TYR A 257 12.56 -6.64 11.91
C TYR A 257 13.60 -7.13 12.91
N GLY A 258 14.53 -6.24 13.31
CA GLY A 258 15.71 -6.64 14.08
C GLY A 258 15.42 -7.24 15.45
N GLU A 259 14.27 -6.88 16.05
CA GLU A 259 13.83 -7.42 17.34
C GLU A 259 13.18 -8.82 17.22
N MET A 260 12.97 -9.32 15.99
CA MET A 260 12.49 -10.68 15.71
C MET A 260 13.41 -11.43 14.73
N PRO A 261 14.63 -11.82 15.16
CA PRO A 261 15.54 -12.61 14.35
C PRO A 261 15.01 -14.04 14.10
N GLU A 262 15.68 -14.78 13.22
CA GLU A 262 15.36 -16.20 12.95
C GLU A 262 15.52 -17.05 14.20
N GLN A 263 14.59 -17.99 14.41
CA GLN A 263 14.57 -18.85 15.59
C GLN A 263 15.13 -20.23 15.26
N LYS A 264 15.90 -20.83 16.18
CA LYS A 264 16.51 -22.14 15.98
C LYS A 264 15.43 -23.21 15.73
N GLY A 265 15.59 -23.99 14.67
CA GLY A 265 14.68 -25.09 14.33
C GLY A 265 13.45 -24.69 13.50
N VAL A 266 13.32 -23.41 13.14
CA VAL A 266 12.26 -22.90 12.27
C VAL A 266 12.90 -22.16 11.08
N ILE A 267 12.45 -22.46 9.86
CA ILE A 267 12.97 -21.80 8.65
C ILE A 267 12.21 -20.51 8.42
N ARG A 268 12.93 -19.37 8.29
CA ARG A 268 12.35 -18.08 7.92
C ARG A 268 11.99 -18.05 6.45
N ALA A 269 10.73 -18.34 6.15
CA ALA A 269 10.16 -18.21 4.81
C ALA A 269 9.80 -16.74 4.53
N GLU A 270 9.65 -16.42 3.25
CA GLU A 270 9.43 -15.05 2.80
C GLU A 270 8.17 -14.93 1.95
N HIS A 271 7.28 -14.02 2.33
CA HIS A 271 6.24 -13.54 1.43
C HIS A 271 6.86 -12.62 0.39
N GLY A 272 6.60 -12.86 -0.89
CA GLY A 272 6.67 -11.78 -1.87
C GLY A 272 5.38 -10.96 -1.87
N PRO A 273 5.11 -10.17 -2.93
CA PRO A 273 3.91 -9.34 -3.00
C PRO A 273 2.63 -10.18 -2.91
N THR A 274 1.93 -10.06 -1.77
CA THR A 274 0.72 -10.81 -1.44
C THR A 274 -0.40 -9.82 -1.14
N CYS A 275 -1.63 -10.12 -1.55
CA CYS A 275 -2.79 -9.32 -1.13
C CYS A 275 -4.10 -10.11 -1.09
N MET A 276 -5.00 -9.67 -0.21
CA MET A 276 -6.41 -10.07 -0.18
C MET A 276 -7.28 -8.86 -0.52
N VAL A 277 -8.13 -9.00 -1.53
CA VAL A 277 -9.11 -8.00 -1.93
C VAL A 277 -10.49 -8.47 -1.51
N LEU A 278 -11.16 -7.68 -0.68
CA LEU A 278 -12.54 -7.89 -0.24
C LEU A 278 -13.44 -6.93 -1.01
N HIS A 279 -14.30 -7.48 -1.87
CA HIS A 279 -15.23 -6.72 -2.68
C HIS A 279 -16.66 -7.18 -2.40
N PRO A 280 -17.62 -6.30 -2.09
CA PRO A 280 -19.03 -6.70 -2.04
C PRO A 280 -19.47 -7.32 -3.36
N LEU A 281 -20.19 -8.43 -3.32
CA LEU A 281 -20.64 -9.09 -4.54
C LEU A 281 -21.67 -8.20 -5.26
N ALA A 282 -21.50 -8.04 -6.57
CA ALA A 282 -22.44 -7.24 -7.38
C ALA A 282 -23.85 -7.82 -7.27
N GLY A 283 -24.81 -7.00 -6.84
CA GLY A 283 -26.19 -7.41 -6.63
C GLY A 283 -26.48 -8.11 -5.30
N SER A 284 -25.47 -8.35 -4.45
CA SER A 284 -25.66 -8.96 -3.13
C SER A 284 -24.65 -8.41 -2.11
N PRO A 285 -24.92 -7.24 -1.49
CA PRO A 285 -24.01 -6.62 -0.51
C PRO A 285 -23.76 -7.46 0.76
N SER A 286 -24.64 -8.42 1.05
CA SER A 286 -24.48 -9.39 2.14
C SER A 286 -23.47 -10.50 1.82
N LYS A 287 -22.90 -10.52 0.60
CA LYS A 287 -21.88 -11.47 0.16
C LYS A 287 -20.61 -10.73 -0.24
N THR A 288 -19.48 -11.38 -0.04
CA THR A 288 -18.15 -10.83 -0.36
C THR A 288 -17.45 -11.73 -1.37
N LYS A 289 -16.98 -11.15 -2.47
CA LYS A 289 -15.95 -11.75 -3.31
C LYS A 289 -14.60 -11.50 -2.65
N LEU A 290 -13.95 -12.56 -2.19
CA LEU A 290 -12.58 -12.55 -1.68
C LEU A 290 -11.64 -13.05 -2.78
N THR A 291 -10.66 -12.22 -3.14
CA THR A 291 -9.58 -12.60 -4.04
C THR A 291 -8.26 -12.54 -3.28
N TRP A 292 -7.56 -13.66 -3.18
CA TRP A 292 -6.28 -13.74 -2.46
C TRP A 292 -5.14 -14.11 -3.40
N LEU A 293 -4.27 -13.15 -3.69
CA LEU A 293 -3.00 -13.36 -4.36
C LEU A 293 -1.94 -13.75 -3.33
N LEU A 294 -1.31 -14.90 -3.53
CA LEU A 294 -0.27 -15.45 -2.67
C LEU A 294 1.02 -15.67 -3.44
N ASN A 295 2.12 -15.15 -2.90
CA ASN A 295 3.48 -15.43 -3.36
C ASN A 295 4.37 -15.69 -2.15
N ILE A 296 4.91 -16.90 -2.06
CA ILE A 296 5.73 -17.35 -0.94
C ILE A 296 6.96 -18.08 -1.48
N ASP A 297 8.12 -17.72 -0.95
CA ASP A 297 9.30 -18.58 -0.94
C ASP A 297 9.38 -19.31 0.41
N LEU A 298 9.05 -20.61 0.40
CA LEU A 298 9.11 -21.46 1.60
C LEU A 298 10.54 -21.76 2.05
N LYS A 299 11.53 -21.43 1.21
CA LYS A 299 12.95 -21.77 1.35
C LYS A 299 13.20 -23.26 1.61
N GLY A 300 14.49 -23.60 1.71
CA GLY A 300 14.96 -24.96 1.94
C GLY A 300 14.90 -25.84 0.70
N TRP A 301 15.10 -27.14 0.89
CA TRP A 301 15.26 -28.11 -0.19
C TRP A 301 13.96 -28.89 -0.44
N LEU A 302 12.96 -28.20 -0.99
CA LEU A 302 11.65 -28.79 -1.32
C LEU A 302 11.46 -28.88 -2.85
N PRO A 303 10.98 -30.03 -3.38
CA PRO A 303 10.58 -30.15 -4.77
C PRO A 303 9.48 -29.14 -5.13
N LYS A 304 9.61 -28.48 -6.29
CA LYS A 304 8.64 -27.48 -6.78
C LYS A 304 7.21 -28.02 -6.87
N THR A 305 7.04 -29.30 -7.19
CA THR A 305 5.73 -29.96 -7.25
C THR A 305 5.04 -29.97 -5.89
N ILE A 306 5.78 -30.31 -4.83
CA ILE A 306 5.29 -30.31 -3.44
C ILE A 306 4.94 -28.89 -3.01
N ILE A 307 5.83 -27.92 -3.26
CA ILE A 307 5.57 -26.50 -2.95
C ILE A 307 4.26 -26.05 -3.60
N ASN A 308 4.08 -26.32 -4.90
CA ASN A 308 2.91 -25.88 -5.63
C ASN A 308 1.61 -26.52 -5.11
N GLN A 309 1.65 -27.81 -4.78
CA GLN A 309 0.51 -28.52 -4.23
C GLN A 309 0.13 -27.97 -2.85
N VAL A 310 1.12 -27.77 -1.98
CA VAL A 310 0.92 -27.23 -0.63
C VAL A 310 0.32 -25.83 -0.70
N LEU A 311 0.92 -24.91 -1.48
CA LEU A 311 0.41 -23.54 -1.57
C LEU A 311 -1.00 -23.46 -2.14
N SER A 312 -1.33 -24.30 -3.14
CA SER A 312 -2.69 -24.40 -3.68
C SER A 312 -3.68 -24.91 -2.63
N GLN A 313 -3.32 -25.99 -1.92
CA GLN A 313 -4.17 -26.57 -0.88
C GLN A 313 -4.37 -25.61 0.30
N THR A 314 -3.32 -24.90 0.73
CA THR A 314 -3.41 -23.88 1.80
C THR A 314 -4.47 -22.83 1.49
N GLN A 315 -4.63 -22.42 0.23
CA GLN A 315 -5.66 -21.47 -0.16
C GLN A 315 -7.08 -22.05 -0.08
N VAL A 316 -7.27 -23.28 -0.52
CA VAL A 316 -8.56 -23.99 -0.40
C VAL A 316 -8.93 -24.17 1.06
N ASP A 317 -7.99 -24.65 1.88
CA ASP A 317 -8.20 -24.88 3.31
C ASP A 317 -8.55 -23.58 4.03
N PHE A 318 -7.81 -22.49 3.74
CA PHE A 318 -8.12 -21.17 4.29
C PHE A 318 -9.57 -20.74 4.00
N ALA A 319 -10.04 -20.91 2.75
CA ALA A 319 -11.41 -20.56 2.40
C ALA A 319 -12.44 -21.36 3.20
N ASN A 320 -12.20 -22.66 3.37
CA ASN A 320 -13.08 -23.55 4.14
C ASN A 320 -13.12 -23.16 5.63
N HIS A 321 -11.95 -22.94 6.24
CA HIS A 321 -11.84 -22.54 7.64
C HIS A 321 -12.46 -21.16 7.88
N LEU A 322 -12.26 -20.20 6.97
CA LEU A 322 -12.85 -18.86 7.06
C LEU A 322 -14.38 -18.92 7.02
N ARG A 323 -14.98 -19.71 6.13
CA ARG A 323 -16.44 -19.90 6.09
C ARG A 323 -16.97 -20.45 7.41
N LYS A 324 -16.38 -21.55 7.89
CA LYS A 324 -16.76 -22.18 9.15
C LYS A 324 -16.66 -21.21 10.33
N ARG A 325 -15.59 -20.41 10.38
CA ARG A 325 -15.39 -19.38 11.41
C ARG A 325 -16.53 -18.36 11.38
N LEU A 326 -16.86 -17.82 10.21
CA LEU A 326 -17.88 -16.79 10.08
C LEU A 326 -19.30 -17.32 10.35
N GLU A 327 -19.57 -18.59 10.07
CA GLU A 327 -20.83 -19.25 10.45
C GLU A 327 -20.94 -19.45 11.97
N SER A 328 -19.84 -19.81 12.64
CA SER A 328 -19.82 -20.06 14.09
C SER A 328 -19.96 -18.79 14.96
N ARG A 329 -19.65 -17.63 14.38
CA ARG A 329 -19.89 -16.31 14.98
C ARG A 329 -21.00 -15.63 14.17
N PRO A 330 -22.29 -15.90 14.43
CA PRO A 330 -23.32 -15.04 13.87
C PRO A 330 -23.05 -13.60 14.33
N ALA A 331 -23.27 -12.62 13.45
CA ALA A 331 -23.21 -11.22 13.85
C ALA A 331 -24.07 -11.08 15.12
N LEU A 332 -23.50 -10.52 16.19
CA LEU A 332 -24.31 -10.10 17.33
C LEU A 332 -25.37 -9.17 16.72
N GLU A 333 -26.60 -9.66 16.62
CA GLU A 333 -27.74 -8.83 16.30
C GLU A 333 -27.61 -7.61 17.20
N ALA A 334 -27.51 -6.44 16.58
CA ALA A 334 -27.50 -5.18 17.30
C ALA A 334 -28.71 -5.23 18.24
N ARG A 335 -28.43 -5.43 19.53
CA ARG A 335 -29.42 -5.32 20.59
C ARG A 335 -29.81 -3.85 20.62
N CYS A 336 -30.83 -3.51 19.84
CA CYS A 336 -31.64 -2.32 19.99
C CYS A 336 -32.82 -2.66 20.88
#